data_AF-A0A9W6SM91-F1
#
_entry.id   AF-A0A9W6SM91-F1
#
_cell.length_a   1.000
_cell.length_b   1.000
_cell.length_c   1.000
_cell.angle_alpha   90.00
_cell.angle_beta   90.00
_cell.angle_gamma   90.00
#
_symmetry.space_group_name_H-M   'P 1'
#
loop_
_entity.id
_entity.type
_entity.pdbx_description
1 polymer ?
#
loop_
_entity_poly.entity_id
_entity_poly.type
_entity_poly.pdbx_seq_one_letter_code
_entity_poly.pdbx_strand_id
1 'polypeptide(L)'
;MAALLADRRVGPVLQRCGDIPAAQCPCHTAAGDEDTVQRDGPDAGTGKKPPSLPLVGTACSPFGSKIEADLVHDLVVDKFLPAVASQFGSETESVWSDYLSRVLGVPRPLRQFDTPGGQIVGGFSRHPKTRSTQDVLVNLAAEALRKSPRAFPANTPVTVPLSDLVAPGTVWSTLNFSSDKMRFENPLSIPGLLAGGIDPAADTRNAWGELVITNHATPFGATTDVTIEPKLTFKVEDNVKFCPGNTGGLFIQPLTIPLSRLEATGTRFGAPYAGVTPFWVLFDGPGGVKSFGTTIPTTPAVPIPPTPPGPGPGPKTGPAHTNGTQLRLRSGPGTEHDVIGGFPQRDTPINVLEQAEGTEIRGNNLWDRVEGGWVSDSYVTFNA
;
A
#
# COMPACT_ATOMS: atom_id res chain seq x y z
N MET A 1 48.47 -18.80 4.80
CA MET A 1 48.44 -20.11 4.11
C MET A 1 47.47 -20.99 4.86
N ALA A 2 46.23 -21.12 4.35
CA ALA A 2 45.14 -22.06 4.71
C ALA A 2 43.80 -21.33 4.53
N ALA A 3 43.07 -21.71 3.49
CA ALA A 3 41.80 -21.15 3.09
C ALA A 3 40.65 -21.74 3.90
N LEU A 4 39.76 -20.88 4.40
CA LEU A 4 38.42 -21.23 4.87
C LEU A 4 37.43 -20.75 3.81
N LEU A 5 36.99 -21.69 2.96
CA LEU A 5 35.86 -21.50 2.06
C LEU A 5 34.58 -21.78 2.84
N ALA A 6 33.77 -20.74 3.07
CA ALA A 6 32.42 -20.87 3.57
C ALA A 6 31.44 -21.04 2.40
N ASP A 7 30.76 -22.18 2.43
CA ASP A 7 29.64 -22.61 1.59
C ASP A 7 28.47 -21.60 1.65
N ARG A 8 28.30 -20.79 0.60
CA ARG A 8 27.10 -19.98 0.38
C ARG A 8 26.04 -20.88 -0.26
N ARG A 9 25.16 -21.45 0.56
CA ARG A 9 23.91 -22.03 0.07
C ARG A 9 22.99 -20.93 -0.41
N VAL A 10 22.88 -20.82 -1.74
CA VAL A 10 21.82 -20.08 -2.42
C VAL A 10 20.50 -20.77 -2.08
N GLY A 11 19.61 -20.08 -1.38
CA GLY A 11 18.24 -20.55 -1.18
C GLY A 11 17.50 -20.71 -2.51
N PRO A 12 16.48 -21.58 -2.60
CA PRO A 12 15.82 -21.88 -3.86
C PRO A 12 15.18 -20.60 -4.42
N VAL A 13 15.59 -20.24 -5.63
CA VAL A 13 14.90 -19.24 -6.45
C VAL A 13 13.50 -19.79 -6.72
N LEU A 14 12.48 -19.13 -6.18
CA LEU A 14 11.07 -19.41 -6.52
C LEU A 14 10.86 -19.03 -7.99
N GLN A 15 10.91 -20.05 -8.84
CA GLN A 15 10.78 -19.96 -10.28
C GLN A 15 9.31 -19.62 -10.62
N ARG A 16 9.09 -18.56 -11.39
CA ARG A 16 7.74 -18.10 -11.80
C ARG A 16 7.24 -19.02 -12.93
N CYS A 17 5.95 -19.39 -12.92
CA CYS A 17 5.39 -20.31 -13.93
C CYS A 17 5.35 -19.76 -15.38
N GLY A 18 5.82 -18.53 -15.63
CA GLY A 18 5.96 -18.00 -16.98
C GLY A 18 7.08 -18.66 -17.80
N ASP A 19 8.01 -19.35 -17.15
CA ASP A 19 9.23 -19.87 -17.77
C ASP A 19 9.21 -21.39 -18.03
N ILE A 20 8.08 -22.07 -17.81
CA ILE A 20 7.93 -23.52 -18.02
C ILE A 20 6.63 -23.83 -18.79
N PRO A 21 6.61 -24.90 -19.62
CA PRO A 21 5.39 -25.34 -20.29
C PRO A 21 4.26 -25.63 -19.29
N ALA A 22 3.04 -25.21 -19.61
CA ALA A 22 1.87 -25.28 -18.72
C ALA A 22 1.65 -26.65 -18.04
N ALA A 23 2.05 -27.75 -18.67
CA ALA A 23 1.95 -29.11 -18.13
C ALA A 23 2.85 -29.39 -16.91
N GLN A 24 3.81 -28.51 -16.59
CA GLN A 24 4.80 -28.72 -15.51
C GLN A 24 4.61 -27.76 -14.33
N CYS A 25 3.59 -26.88 -14.35
CA CYS A 25 3.31 -25.97 -13.24
C CYS A 25 2.39 -26.67 -12.20
N PRO A 26 2.78 -26.78 -10.91
CA PRO A 26 2.05 -27.54 -9.89
C PRO A 26 0.63 -27.05 -9.56
N CYS A 27 0.22 -25.88 -10.06
CA CYS A 27 -1.14 -25.35 -9.84
C CYS A 27 -2.18 -25.86 -10.86
N HIS A 28 -1.79 -26.67 -11.85
CA HIS A 28 -2.72 -27.42 -12.69
C HIS A 28 -2.90 -28.84 -12.15
N THR A 29 -3.86 -29.04 -11.25
CA THR A 29 -4.47 -30.36 -11.12
C THR A 29 -5.27 -30.63 -12.38
N ALA A 30 -4.81 -31.62 -13.16
CA ALA A 30 -5.47 -32.12 -14.36
C ALA A 30 -6.94 -32.50 -14.05
N ALA A 31 -7.88 -31.75 -14.61
CA ALA A 31 -9.22 -32.27 -14.84
C ALA A 31 -9.10 -33.31 -15.96
N GLY A 32 -9.56 -34.53 -15.67
CA GLY A 32 -9.41 -35.68 -16.55
C GLY A 32 -10.02 -35.47 -17.94
N ASP A 33 -9.34 -36.06 -18.92
CA ASP A 33 -9.87 -36.35 -20.25
C ASP A 33 -11.17 -37.16 -20.15
N GLU A 34 -12.28 -36.58 -20.61
CA GLU A 34 -13.32 -37.34 -21.29
C GLU A 34 -13.52 -36.75 -22.69
N ASP A 35 -12.71 -37.29 -23.59
CA ASP A 35 -12.84 -37.18 -25.03
C ASP A 35 -14.09 -37.96 -25.47
N THR A 36 -15.18 -37.26 -25.77
CA THR A 36 -16.26 -37.83 -26.61
C THR A 36 -16.47 -36.93 -27.82
N VAL A 37 -15.80 -37.34 -28.89
CA VAL A 37 -16.09 -36.98 -30.28
C VAL A 37 -17.58 -37.24 -30.55
N GLN A 38 -18.35 -36.17 -30.75
CA GLN A 38 -19.70 -36.27 -31.31
C GLN A 38 -19.75 -35.52 -32.65
N ARG A 39 -20.13 -36.31 -33.66
CA ARG A 39 -20.06 -36.03 -35.09
C ARG A 39 -20.99 -34.90 -35.53
N ASP A 40 -20.51 -34.15 -36.52
CA ASP A 40 -21.30 -33.23 -37.33
C ASP A 40 -22.49 -33.95 -38.00
N GLY A 41 -23.67 -33.37 -37.84
CA GLY A 41 -24.83 -33.57 -38.70
C GLY A 41 -25.36 -32.20 -39.12
N PRO A 42 -25.64 -31.96 -40.42
CA PRO A 42 -26.22 -30.71 -40.85
C PRO A 42 -27.73 -30.78 -40.61
N ASP A 43 -28.29 -29.85 -39.84
CA ASP A 43 -29.73 -29.65 -39.84
C ASP A 43 -30.08 -28.17 -40.00
N ALA A 44 -30.84 -27.94 -41.06
CA ALA A 44 -31.41 -26.67 -41.44
C ALA A 44 -32.72 -26.46 -40.68
N GLY A 45 -32.97 -25.24 -40.21
CA GLY A 45 -34.35 -24.79 -40.02
C GLY A 45 -34.67 -24.12 -38.68
N THR A 46 -34.89 -22.81 -38.79
CA THR A 46 -35.99 -22.06 -38.13
C THR A 46 -35.95 -21.84 -36.61
N GLY A 47 -35.84 -20.56 -36.25
CA GLY A 47 -36.19 -20.04 -34.92
C GLY A 47 -35.00 -19.79 -34.00
N LYS A 48 -34.10 -18.86 -34.36
CA LYS A 48 -33.09 -18.35 -33.42
C LYS A 48 -33.80 -17.60 -32.29
N LYS A 49 -34.15 -18.34 -31.22
CA LYS A 49 -34.23 -17.77 -29.88
C LYS A 49 -32.93 -16.98 -29.67
N PRO A 50 -32.97 -15.71 -29.22
CA PRO A 50 -31.74 -14.99 -28.94
C PRO A 50 -30.90 -15.88 -28.01
N PRO A 51 -29.61 -16.12 -28.32
CA PRO A 51 -28.78 -16.97 -27.50
C PRO A 51 -28.85 -16.42 -26.07
N SER A 52 -29.34 -17.24 -25.15
CA SER A 52 -29.23 -16.95 -23.73
C SER A 52 -27.76 -16.64 -23.46
N LEU A 53 -27.47 -15.43 -22.99
CA LEU A 53 -26.10 -14.97 -22.74
C LEU A 53 -25.36 -16.06 -21.95
N PRO A 54 -24.21 -16.56 -22.44
CA PRO A 54 -23.46 -17.62 -21.80
C PRO A 54 -22.66 -17.04 -20.62
N LEU A 55 -23.38 -16.48 -19.65
CA LEU A 55 -22.84 -16.09 -18.35
C LEU A 55 -22.57 -17.32 -17.47
N VAL A 56 -22.93 -18.51 -17.95
CA VAL A 56 -22.66 -19.79 -17.30
C VAL A 56 -21.20 -20.17 -17.57
N GLY A 57 -20.38 -20.19 -16.53
CA GLY A 57 -19.00 -20.65 -16.61
C GLY A 57 -18.33 -20.62 -15.24
N THR A 58 -17.24 -21.37 -15.09
CA THR A 58 -16.45 -21.36 -13.86
C THR A 58 -15.49 -20.18 -13.89
N ALA A 59 -15.26 -19.54 -12.74
CA ALA A 59 -14.20 -18.54 -12.61
C ALA A 59 -12.86 -19.09 -13.14
N CYS A 60 -12.04 -18.23 -13.73
CA CYS A 60 -10.74 -18.62 -14.29
C CYS A 60 -10.77 -19.69 -15.42
N SER A 61 -11.93 -19.96 -16.03
CA SER A 61 -11.99 -20.80 -17.23
C SER A 61 -11.97 -19.95 -18.50
N PRO A 62 -11.07 -20.20 -19.47
CA PRO A 62 -11.06 -19.46 -20.73
C PRO A 62 -12.36 -19.70 -21.50
N PHE A 63 -12.77 -18.73 -22.32
CA PHE A 63 -13.88 -18.89 -23.25
C PHE A 63 -13.58 -20.00 -24.28
N GLY A 64 -14.62 -20.74 -24.66
CA GLY A 64 -14.49 -21.87 -25.59
C GLY A 64 -14.25 -21.42 -27.03
N SER A 65 -14.73 -20.22 -27.39
CA SER A 65 -14.62 -19.66 -28.74
C SER A 65 -14.37 -18.15 -28.73
N LYS A 66 -13.80 -17.66 -29.83
CA LYS A 66 -13.58 -16.21 -30.05
C LYS A 66 -14.90 -15.42 -30.04
N ILE A 67 -15.95 -15.97 -30.64
CA ILE A 67 -17.27 -15.33 -30.74
C ILE A 67 -17.86 -15.12 -29.34
N GLU A 68 -17.76 -16.12 -28.47
CA GLU A 68 -18.23 -16.01 -27.08
C GLU A 68 -17.45 -14.94 -26.31
N ALA A 69 -16.11 -14.93 -26.45
CA ALA A 69 -15.25 -13.95 -25.80
C ALA A 69 -15.52 -12.50 -26.30
N ASP A 70 -15.67 -12.30 -27.61
CA ASP A 70 -16.01 -10.99 -28.19
C ASP A 70 -17.38 -10.50 -27.68
N LEU A 71 -18.42 -11.36 -27.70
CA LEU A 71 -19.76 -10.97 -27.25
C LEU A 71 -19.79 -10.56 -25.77
N VAL A 72 -19.07 -11.29 -24.92
CA VAL A 72 -18.98 -10.95 -23.48
C VAL A 72 -18.14 -9.69 -23.28
N HIS A 73 -17.03 -9.54 -24.00
CA HIS A 73 -16.21 -8.33 -23.93
C HIS A 73 -16.99 -7.09 -24.33
N ASP A 74 -17.66 -7.12 -25.48
CA ASP A 74 -18.49 -6.03 -25.98
C ASP A 74 -19.62 -5.70 -24.99
N LEU A 75 -20.30 -6.72 -24.42
CA LEU A 75 -21.33 -6.49 -23.40
C LEU A 75 -20.76 -5.77 -22.16
N VAL A 76 -19.60 -6.19 -21.67
CA VAL A 76 -18.96 -5.56 -20.50
C VAL A 76 -18.53 -4.14 -20.86
N VAL A 77 -17.87 -3.92 -21.99
CA VAL A 77 -17.44 -2.58 -22.42
C VAL A 77 -18.64 -1.65 -22.62
N ASP A 78 -19.70 -2.10 -23.27
CA ASP A 78 -20.85 -1.26 -23.64
C ASP A 78 -21.82 -1.02 -22.48
N LYS A 79 -21.86 -1.90 -21.47
CA LYS A 79 -22.82 -1.81 -20.36
C LYS A 79 -22.16 -1.55 -19.02
N PHE A 80 -21.08 -2.27 -18.71
CA PHE A 80 -20.44 -2.17 -17.40
C PHE A 80 -19.58 -0.91 -17.30
N LEU A 81 -18.75 -0.56 -18.30
CA LEU A 81 -17.93 0.66 -18.20
C LEU A 81 -18.76 1.93 -18.04
N PRO A 82 -19.84 2.18 -18.82
CA PRO A 82 -20.70 3.34 -18.60
C PRO A 82 -21.37 3.35 -17.22
N ALA A 83 -21.73 2.17 -16.69
CA ALA A 83 -22.30 2.07 -15.35
C ALA A 83 -21.26 2.40 -14.26
N VAL A 84 -20.02 1.93 -14.42
CA VAL A 84 -18.90 2.29 -13.54
C VAL A 84 -18.62 3.79 -13.61
N ALA A 85 -18.55 4.36 -14.81
CA ALA A 85 -18.33 5.79 -15.00
C ALA A 85 -19.40 6.63 -14.32
N SER A 86 -20.67 6.24 -14.49
CA SER A 86 -21.82 6.90 -13.87
C SER A 86 -21.79 6.83 -12.33
N GLN A 87 -21.47 5.66 -11.78
CA GLN A 87 -21.54 5.42 -10.34
C GLN A 87 -20.29 5.88 -9.59
N PHE A 88 -19.11 5.71 -10.19
CA PHE A 88 -17.80 5.82 -9.55
C PHE A 88 -16.87 6.83 -10.22
N GLY A 89 -17.31 7.43 -11.32
CA GLY A 89 -16.58 8.46 -12.04
C GLY A 89 -15.56 7.93 -13.05
N SER A 90 -15.05 8.86 -13.86
CA SER A 90 -14.16 8.59 -14.99
C SER A 90 -12.76 8.09 -14.58
N GLU A 91 -12.25 8.45 -13.40
CA GLU A 91 -10.99 7.88 -12.92
C GLU A 91 -11.13 6.36 -12.74
N THR A 92 -12.21 5.93 -12.10
CA THR A 92 -12.51 4.51 -11.88
C THR A 92 -12.73 3.80 -13.22
N GLU A 93 -13.57 4.37 -14.11
CA GLU A 93 -13.76 3.87 -15.47
C GLU A 93 -12.45 3.67 -16.22
N SER A 94 -11.52 4.63 -16.12
CA SER A 94 -10.25 4.57 -16.84
C SER A 94 -9.35 3.41 -16.40
N VAL A 95 -9.44 2.97 -15.13
CA VAL A 95 -8.73 1.76 -14.66
C VAL A 95 -9.34 0.51 -15.30
N TRP A 96 -10.67 0.45 -15.37
CA TRP A 96 -11.41 -0.66 -15.97
C TRP A 96 -11.24 -0.72 -17.49
N SER A 97 -11.14 0.44 -18.13
CA SER A 97 -10.85 0.55 -19.56
C SER A 97 -9.47 -0.02 -19.89
N ASP A 98 -8.45 0.29 -19.09
CA ASP A 98 -7.12 -0.30 -19.25
C ASP A 98 -7.14 -1.82 -19.02
N TYR A 99 -7.86 -2.28 -17.98
CA TYR A 99 -8.05 -3.70 -17.71
C TYR A 99 -8.64 -4.42 -18.93
N LEU A 100 -9.73 -3.89 -19.51
CA LEU A 100 -10.44 -4.45 -20.67
C LEU A 100 -9.82 -4.10 -22.03
N SER A 101 -8.69 -3.40 -22.08
CA SER A 101 -8.14 -2.91 -23.35
C SER A 101 -7.61 -4.05 -24.21
N ARG A 102 -8.13 -4.16 -25.43
CA ARG A 102 -7.60 -5.10 -26.44
C ARG A 102 -6.34 -4.60 -27.14
N VAL A 103 -5.94 -3.36 -26.89
CA VAL A 103 -4.83 -2.71 -27.60
C VAL A 103 -3.59 -2.60 -26.71
N LEU A 104 -3.79 -2.45 -25.39
CA LEU A 104 -2.68 -2.47 -24.46
C LEU A 104 -2.02 -3.86 -24.45
N GLY A 105 -0.70 -3.88 -24.29
CA GLY A 105 0.04 -5.12 -24.02
C GLY A 105 -0.24 -5.64 -22.62
N VAL A 106 0.30 -6.83 -22.32
CA VAL A 106 0.41 -7.37 -20.96
C VAL A 106 1.90 -7.54 -20.63
N PRO A 107 2.38 -7.07 -19.46
CA PRO A 107 1.62 -6.46 -18.35
C PRO A 107 1.06 -5.07 -18.70
N ARG A 108 -0.03 -4.68 -18.03
CA ARG A 108 -0.62 -3.35 -18.20
C ARG A 108 0.27 -2.28 -17.53
N PRO A 109 0.22 -1.02 -18.00
CA PRO A 109 0.91 0.08 -17.35
C PRO A 109 0.41 0.28 -15.90
N LEU A 110 1.35 0.66 -15.02
CA LEU A 110 1.03 1.05 -13.64
C LEU A 110 0.23 2.35 -13.61
N ARG A 111 -0.89 2.35 -12.88
CA ARG A 111 -1.71 3.54 -12.62
C ARG A 111 -1.38 4.15 -11.26
N GLN A 112 -1.38 5.47 -11.19
CA GLN A 112 -0.98 6.24 -10.01
C GLN A 112 -2.09 7.23 -9.65
N PHE A 113 -2.46 7.26 -8.38
CA PHE A 113 -3.52 8.13 -7.87
C PHE A 113 -3.08 8.80 -6.57
N ASP A 114 -2.65 10.05 -6.65
CA ASP A 114 -2.21 10.88 -5.52
C ASP A 114 -2.86 12.27 -5.47
N THR A 115 -3.64 12.65 -6.48
CA THR A 115 -4.30 13.96 -6.54
C THR A 115 -5.35 14.13 -5.44
N PRO A 116 -5.16 15.08 -4.49
CA PRO A 116 -6.18 15.39 -3.49
C PRO A 116 -7.49 15.81 -4.16
N GLY A 117 -8.60 15.24 -3.71
CA GLY A 117 -9.93 15.49 -4.30
C GLY A 117 -10.26 14.66 -5.54
N GLY A 118 -9.30 13.88 -6.07
CA GLY A 118 -9.57 12.87 -7.10
C GLY A 118 -10.62 11.87 -6.64
N GLN A 119 -11.36 11.28 -7.59
CA GLN A 119 -12.47 10.37 -7.28
C GLN A 119 -11.97 9.13 -6.55
N ILE A 120 -10.87 8.53 -7.02
CA ILE A 120 -10.25 7.37 -6.39
C ILE A 120 -9.66 7.75 -5.03
N VAL A 121 -8.80 8.76 -4.96
CA VAL A 121 -8.19 9.24 -3.70
C VAL A 121 -9.26 9.56 -2.65
N GLY A 122 -10.30 10.29 -3.05
CA GLY A 122 -11.44 10.62 -2.18
C GLY A 122 -12.26 9.40 -1.77
N GLY A 123 -12.44 8.43 -2.67
CA GLY A 123 -13.11 7.16 -2.37
C GLY A 123 -12.39 6.37 -1.29
N PHE A 124 -11.07 6.26 -1.38
CA PHE A 124 -10.23 5.59 -0.38
C PHE A 124 -10.20 6.34 0.96
N SER A 125 -10.00 7.66 0.94
CA SER A 125 -9.94 8.47 2.16
C SER A 125 -11.27 8.43 2.96
N ARG A 126 -12.41 8.50 2.27
CA ARG A 126 -13.75 8.50 2.91
C ARG A 126 -14.27 7.12 3.28
N HIS A 127 -13.60 6.04 2.89
CA HIS A 127 -14.11 4.69 3.14
C HIS A 127 -14.08 4.36 4.65
N PRO A 128 -15.15 3.77 5.23
CA PRO A 128 -15.21 3.45 6.65
C PRO A 128 -14.04 2.60 7.16
N LYS A 129 -13.55 1.68 6.32
CA LYS A 129 -12.36 0.86 6.64
C LYS A 129 -11.09 1.68 6.84
N THR A 130 -10.92 2.80 6.13
CA THR A 130 -9.77 3.69 6.35
C THR A 130 -9.81 4.28 7.75
N ARG A 131 -10.98 4.78 8.18
CA ARG A 131 -11.16 5.28 9.54
C ARG A 131 -10.87 4.21 10.60
N SER A 132 -11.44 3.01 10.46
CA SER A 132 -11.20 1.96 11.45
C SER A 132 -9.74 1.49 11.46
N THR A 133 -9.06 1.46 10.32
CA THR A 133 -7.62 1.16 10.25
C THR A 133 -6.79 2.25 10.93
N GLN A 134 -7.12 3.53 10.70
CA GLN A 134 -6.49 4.64 11.41
C GLN A 134 -6.69 4.51 12.92
N ASP A 135 -7.90 4.18 13.39
CA ASP A 135 -8.20 4.00 14.81
C ASP A 135 -7.36 2.88 15.44
N VAL A 136 -7.11 1.79 14.70
CA VAL A 136 -6.22 0.71 15.15
C VAL A 136 -4.79 1.24 15.32
N LEU A 137 -4.26 2.01 14.36
CA LEU A 137 -2.92 2.58 14.47
C LEU A 137 -2.80 3.58 15.63
N VAL A 138 -3.80 4.42 15.84
CA VAL A 138 -3.85 5.35 16.98
C VAL A 138 -3.92 4.59 18.31
N ASN A 139 -4.69 3.50 18.38
CA ASN A 139 -4.73 2.63 19.57
C ASN A 139 -3.38 1.95 19.85
N LEU A 140 -2.68 1.50 18.81
CA LEU A 140 -1.32 0.94 18.95
C LEU A 140 -0.34 1.99 19.50
N ALA A 141 -0.43 3.23 19.01
CA ALA A 141 0.39 4.33 19.50
C ALA A 141 0.08 4.68 20.96
N ALA A 142 -1.20 4.75 21.33
CA ALA A 142 -1.63 4.95 22.70
C ALA A 142 -1.12 3.84 23.64
N GLU A 143 -1.17 2.58 23.19
CA GLU A 143 -0.65 1.45 23.95
C GLU A 143 0.87 1.50 24.11
N ALA A 144 1.61 1.93 23.09
CA ALA A 144 3.04 2.17 23.20
C ALA A 144 3.36 3.25 24.26
N LEU A 145 2.58 4.33 24.31
CA LEU A 145 2.72 5.38 25.33
C LEU A 145 2.40 4.87 26.74
N ARG A 146 1.44 3.93 26.90
CA ARG A 146 1.18 3.31 28.21
C ARG A 146 2.36 2.47 28.69
N LYS A 147 2.98 1.70 27.79
CA LYS A 147 4.12 0.84 28.10
C LYS A 147 5.42 1.61 28.30
N SER A 148 5.58 2.72 27.59
CA SER A 148 6.76 3.59 27.67
C SER A 148 6.32 5.05 27.74
N PRO A 149 5.89 5.50 28.94
CA PRO A 149 5.49 6.88 29.20
C PRO A 149 6.50 7.89 28.68
N ARG A 150 6.00 8.95 28.02
CA ARG A 150 6.79 10.11 27.62
C ARG A 150 6.27 11.34 28.35
N ALA A 151 7.18 12.25 28.70
CA ALA A 151 6.79 13.54 29.26
C ALA A 151 6.24 14.43 28.13
N PHE A 152 4.98 14.84 28.26
CA PHE A 152 4.37 15.83 27.38
C PHE A 152 4.03 17.07 28.21
N PRO A 153 4.43 18.28 27.77
CA PRO A 153 4.05 19.51 28.47
C PRO A 153 2.53 19.63 28.56
N ALA A 154 2.05 20.08 29.72
CA ALA A 154 0.62 20.26 29.96
C ALA A 154 0.01 21.23 28.94
N ASN A 155 -1.15 20.87 28.40
CA ASN A 155 -1.98 21.67 27.50
C ASN A 155 -1.24 22.17 26.24
N THR A 156 -0.14 21.52 25.87
CA THR A 156 0.67 21.88 24.69
C THR A 156 0.67 20.71 23.71
N PRO A 157 0.21 20.90 22.45
CA PRO A 157 0.30 19.87 21.43
C PRO A 157 1.75 19.55 21.08
N VAL A 158 2.11 18.27 21.07
CA VAL A 158 3.43 17.77 20.66
C VAL A 158 3.25 16.86 19.45
N THR A 159 4.01 17.12 18.39
CA THR A 159 3.98 16.29 17.18
C THR A 159 5.01 15.18 17.29
N VAL A 160 4.57 13.93 17.13
CA VAL A 160 5.41 12.74 17.22
C VAL A 160 5.22 11.90 15.95
N PRO A 161 6.29 11.49 15.25
CA PRO A 161 6.17 10.55 14.14
C PRO A 161 5.50 9.24 14.57
N LEU A 162 4.62 8.68 13.74
CA LEU A 162 4.00 7.38 14.02
C LEU A 162 5.08 6.30 14.26
N SER A 163 6.19 6.35 13.50
CA SER A 163 7.29 5.39 13.61
C SER A 163 7.96 5.35 14.99
N ASP A 164 7.87 6.45 15.75
CA ASP A 164 8.50 6.56 17.05
C ASP A 164 7.69 5.84 18.14
N LEU A 165 6.40 5.57 17.87
CA LEU A 165 5.48 4.88 18.78
C LEU A 165 5.09 3.49 18.28
N VAL A 166 4.97 3.32 16.96
CA VAL A 166 4.58 2.07 16.31
C VAL A 166 5.61 1.73 15.24
N ALA A 167 6.34 0.63 15.45
CA ALA A 167 7.36 0.19 14.51
C ALA A 167 6.77 -0.02 13.09
N PRO A 168 7.48 0.36 12.01
CA PRO A 168 6.98 0.18 10.64
C PRO A 168 6.57 -1.24 10.29
N GLY A 169 7.30 -2.25 10.80
CA GLY A 169 6.94 -3.67 10.62
C GLY A 169 5.59 -4.02 11.23
N THR A 170 5.25 -3.43 12.39
CA THR A 170 3.94 -3.60 13.04
C THR A 170 2.83 -2.92 12.24
N VAL A 171 3.08 -1.73 11.68
CA VAL A 171 2.12 -1.05 10.79
C VAL A 171 1.85 -1.95 9.57
N TRP A 172 2.89 -2.39 8.89
CA TRP A 172 2.77 -3.27 7.73
C TRP A 172 2.04 -4.58 8.06
N SER A 173 2.40 -5.26 9.16
CA SER A 173 1.75 -6.52 9.54
C SER A 173 0.27 -6.32 9.89
N THR A 174 -0.05 -5.22 10.57
CA THR A 174 -1.43 -4.85 10.93
C THR A 174 -2.29 -4.65 9.69
N LEU A 175 -1.79 -3.87 8.73
CA LEU A 175 -2.55 -3.50 7.55
C LEU A 175 -2.71 -4.65 6.54
N ASN A 176 -1.80 -5.63 6.51
CA ASN A 176 -1.80 -6.69 5.48
C ASN A 176 -2.22 -8.08 6.01
N PHE A 177 -1.87 -8.44 7.25
CA PHE A 177 -1.98 -9.84 7.71
C PHE A 177 -2.85 -10.03 8.95
N SER A 178 -3.16 -8.98 9.70
CA SER A 178 -3.94 -9.10 10.91
C SER A 178 -5.43 -9.43 10.65
N SER A 179 -6.15 -9.75 11.72
CA SER A 179 -7.63 -9.76 11.71
C SER A 179 -8.21 -8.41 11.24
N ASP A 180 -7.51 -7.32 11.56
CA ASP A 180 -7.91 -5.95 11.27
C ASP A 180 -7.33 -5.40 9.96
N LYS A 181 -6.73 -6.25 9.12
CA LYS A 181 -6.14 -5.88 7.81
C LYS A 181 -7.05 -4.96 7.00
N MET A 182 -6.44 -4.08 6.22
CA MET A 182 -7.09 -3.00 5.47
C MET A 182 -7.76 -3.52 4.19
N ARG A 183 -8.82 -4.31 4.38
CA ARG A 183 -9.63 -4.91 3.31
C ARG A 183 -10.91 -4.11 3.04
N PHE A 184 -11.12 -3.75 1.79
CA PHE A 184 -12.26 -2.94 1.37
C PHE A 184 -13.44 -3.83 0.93
N GLU A 185 -14.18 -4.39 1.89
CA GLU A 185 -15.17 -5.44 1.57
C GLU A 185 -16.44 -4.96 0.85
N ASN A 186 -16.68 -3.65 0.73
CA ASN A 186 -17.88 -3.12 0.10
C ASN A 186 -17.71 -2.99 -1.43
N PRO A 187 -18.27 -3.91 -2.24
CA PRO A 187 -18.10 -3.87 -3.70
C PRO A 187 -18.82 -2.70 -4.37
N LEU A 188 -19.70 -1.99 -3.64
CA LEU A 188 -20.40 -0.80 -4.11
C LEU A 188 -19.67 0.50 -3.75
N SER A 189 -18.37 0.41 -3.47
CA SER A 189 -17.48 1.55 -3.21
C SER A 189 -16.28 1.49 -4.13
N ILE A 190 -15.67 2.64 -4.45
CA ILE A 190 -14.46 2.68 -5.28
C ILE A 190 -13.35 1.77 -4.71
N PRO A 191 -13.01 1.82 -3.41
CA PRO A 191 -11.96 0.97 -2.87
C PRO A 191 -12.33 -0.50 -2.89
N GLY A 192 -13.60 -0.88 -2.65
CA GLY A 192 -13.95 -2.29 -2.69
C GLY A 192 -14.10 -2.87 -4.09
N LEU A 193 -14.41 -2.02 -5.07
CA LEU A 193 -14.39 -2.40 -6.48
C LEU A 193 -12.97 -2.60 -7.00
N LEU A 194 -12.01 -1.75 -6.59
CA LEU A 194 -10.63 -1.80 -7.09
C LEU A 194 -9.68 -2.65 -6.22
N ALA A 195 -9.88 -2.68 -4.90
CA ALA A 195 -8.94 -3.20 -3.89
C ALA A 195 -9.63 -4.02 -2.79
N GLY A 196 -10.70 -4.75 -3.13
CA GLY A 196 -11.53 -5.45 -2.13
C GLY A 196 -10.88 -6.69 -1.48
N GLY A 197 -9.80 -7.21 -2.07
CA GLY A 197 -8.99 -8.31 -1.55
C GLY A 197 -7.66 -7.85 -0.97
N ILE A 198 -6.92 -8.80 -0.38
CA ILE A 198 -5.47 -8.70 -0.19
C ILE A 198 -4.91 -10.05 -0.62
N ASP A 199 -4.21 -10.07 -1.73
CA ASP A 199 -3.31 -11.14 -2.13
C ASP A 199 -1.91 -10.85 -1.56
N PRO A 200 -1.44 -11.63 -0.58
CA PRO A 200 -0.11 -11.46 0.03
C PRO A 200 1.06 -11.41 -0.96
N ALA A 201 0.90 -12.00 -2.14
CA ALA A 201 1.95 -12.05 -3.15
C ALA A 201 2.03 -10.79 -4.03
N ALA A 202 0.98 -9.96 -4.05
CA ALA A 202 0.81 -8.92 -5.07
C ALA A 202 0.29 -7.59 -4.54
N ASP A 203 -0.40 -7.58 -3.40
CA ASP A 203 -1.08 -6.41 -2.87
C ASP A 203 -0.38 -5.98 -1.57
N THR A 204 -0.20 -4.67 -1.41
CA THR A 204 0.39 -4.10 -0.20
C THR A 204 -0.41 -2.91 0.30
N ARG A 205 -0.37 -2.73 1.63
CA ARG A 205 -1.00 -1.64 2.36
C ARG A 205 0.03 -1.07 3.32
N ASN A 206 0.15 0.25 3.38
CA ASN A 206 1.06 0.90 4.31
C ASN A 206 0.49 2.23 4.80
N ALA A 207 1.02 2.71 5.93
CA ALA A 207 0.68 4.00 6.49
C ALA A 207 1.89 4.64 7.19
N TRP A 208 1.98 5.95 7.15
CA TRP A 208 3.00 6.73 7.86
C TRP A 208 2.46 8.12 8.15
N GLY A 209 3.24 8.94 8.86
CA GLY A 209 2.87 10.32 9.18
C GLY A 209 3.11 10.63 10.64
N GLU A 210 2.32 11.55 11.16
CA GLU A 210 2.52 12.15 12.48
C GLU A 210 1.28 11.99 13.36
N LEU A 211 1.50 12.06 14.67
CA LEU A 211 0.49 12.07 15.70
C LEU A 211 0.68 13.35 16.52
N VAL A 212 -0.36 14.18 16.61
CA VAL A 212 -0.37 15.35 17.50
C VAL A 212 -0.96 14.91 18.83
N ILE A 213 -0.14 14.90 19.87
CA ILE A 213 -0.49 14.44 21.20
C ILE A 213 -0.63 15.64 22.12
N THR A 214 -1.74 15.72 22.84
CA THR A 214 -1.98 16.77 23.84
C THR A 214 -2.31 16.13 25.19
N ASN A 215 -1.51 16.45 26.20
CA ASN A 215 -1.76 16.09 27.60
C ASN A 215 -2.59 17.21 28.24
N HIS A 216 -3.90 17.02 28.34
CA HIS A 216 -4.79 17.98 29.00
C HIS A 216 -4.62 17.86 30.50
N ALA A 217 -4.35 18.97 31.17
CA ALA A 217 -4.14 19.01 32.60
C ALA A 217 -4.85 20.20 33.26
N THR A 218 -5.29 19.99 34.49
CA THR A 218 -5.82 21.04 35.37
C THR A 218 -4.75 22.12 35.64
N PRO A 219 -5.16 23.31 36.12
CA PRO A 219 -4.21 24.36 36.54
C PRO A 219 -3.20 23.90 37.61
N PHE A 220 -3.51 22.83 38.35
CA PHE A 220 -2.65 22.26 39.37
C PHE A 220 -1.73 21.13 38.85
N GLY A 221 -1.69 20.93 37.52
CA GLY A 221 -0.79 19.97 36.87
C GLY A 221 -1.29 18.52 36.82
N ALA A 222 -2.47 18.22 37.38
CA ALA A 222 -3.06 16.89 37.27
C ALA A 222 -3.62 16.66 35.85
N THR A 223 -3.17 15.60 35.19
CA THR A 223 -3.68 15.18 33.87
C THR A 223 -5.14 14.75 33.96
N THR A 224 -5.97 15.31 33.08
CA THR A 224 -7.38 14.98 32.92
C THR A 224 -7.62 14.08 31.72
N ASP A 225 -6.83 14.24 30.65
CA ASP A 225 -6.97 13.47 29.42
C ASP A 225 -5.68 13.50 28.60
N VAL A 226 -5.49 12.49 27.76
CA VAL A 226 -4.51 12.51 26.67
C VAL A 226 -5.26 12.31 25.37
N THR A 227 -5.17 13.29 24.48
CA THR A 227 -5.75 13.21 23.13
C THR A 227 -4.67 12.98 22.09
N ILE A 228 -4.98 12.14 21.09
CA ILE A 228 -4.13 11.90 19.92
C ILE A 228 -4.92 12.29 18.67
N GLU A 229 -4.38 13.21 17.88
CA GLU A 229 -4.89 13.58 16.56
C GLU A 229 -3.95 13.02 15.48
N PRO A 230 -4.39 12.04 14.67
CA PRO A 230 -3.58 11.46 13.62
C PRO A 230 -3.53 12.35 12.37
N LYS A 231 -2.33 12.54 11.84
CA LYS A 231 -2.04 13.09 10.51
C LYS A 231 -1.33 12.03 9.69
N LEU A 232 -2.07 10.99 9.33
CA LEU A 232 -1.53 9.81 8.64
C LEU A 232 -1.81 9.86 7.14
N THR A 233 -0.85 9.43 6.35
CA THR A 233 -0.98 9.14 4.93
C THR A 233 -0.95 7.63 4.73
N PHE A 234 -1.82 7.12 3.86
CA PHE A 234 -1.96 5.72 3.52
C PHE A 234 -1.55 5.48 2.06
N LYS A 235 -0.93 4.33 1.81
CA LYS A 235 -0.65 3.81 0.47
C LYS A 235 -1.29 2.45 0.30
N VAL A 236 -2.01 2.28 -0.79
CA VAL A 236 -2.61 1.02 -1.23
C VAL A 236 -1.98 0.69 -2.58
N GLU A 237 -1.26 -0.42 -2.68
CA GLU A 237 -0.79 -0.98 -3.95
C GLU A 237 -1.57 -2.27 -4.21
N ASP A 238 -2.17 -2.38 -5.38
CA ASP A 238 -3.08 -3.47 -5.70
C ASP A 238 -3.11 -3.70 -7.22
N ASN A 239 -3.77 -4.78 -7.62
CA ASN A 239 -3.97 -5.14 -9.00
C ASN A 239 -5.45 -5.41 -9.25
N VAL A 240 -6.02 -4.78 -10.28
CA VAL A 240 -7.29 -5.26 -10.82
C VAL A 240 -7.01 -6.56 -11.56
N LYS A 241 -7.32 -7.68 -10.91
CA LYS A 241 -7.16 -9.05 -11.42
C LYS A 241 -8.25 -9.97 -10.87
N PHE A 242 -8.69 -10.90 -11.70
CA PHE A 242 -9.64 -11.94 -11.37
C PHE A 242 -9.10 -13.34 -11.64
N CYS A 243 -7.96 -13.48 -12.33
CA CYS A 243 -7.33 -14.78 -12.55
C CYS A 243 -5.79 -14.80 -12.47
N PRO A 244 -5.18 -15.48 -11.47
CA PRO A 244 -5.83 -16.08 -10.30
C PRO A 244 -6.35 -14.97 -9.37
N GLY A 245 -7.62 -15.05 -8.98
CA GLY A 245 -8.26 -14.06 -8.11
C GLY A 245 -9.59 -14.54 -7.55
N ASN A 246 -10.05 -13.91 -6.48
CA ASN A 246 -11.36 -14.19 -5.90
C ASN A 246 -12.42 -13.38 -6.67
N THR A 247 -13.40 -14.04 -7.27
CA THR A 247 -14.53 -13.39 -7.96
C THR A 247 -15.54 -12.76 -7.00
N GLY A 248 -15.29 -12.80 -5.69
CA GLY A 248 -16.15 -12.23 -4.67
C GLY A 248 -17.37 -13.11 -4.36
N GLY A 249 -18.29 -12.56 -3.56
CA GLY A 249 -19.51 -13.26 -3.15
C GLY A 249 -20.56 -13.39 -4.26
N LEU A 250 -21.59 -14.20 -3.99
CA LEU A 250 -22.65 -14.55 -4.94
C LEU A 250 -23.29 -13.34 -5.67
N PHE A 251 -23.36 -12.18 -5.02
CA PHE A 251 -24.00 -10.99 -5.59
C PHE A 251 -23.14 -10.26 -6.64
N ILE A 252 -21.82 -10.41 -6.61
CA ILE A 252 -20.92 -9.74 -7.57
C ILE A 252 -20.39 -10.70 -8.66
N GLN A 253 -20.48 -12.01 -8.40
CA GLN A 253 -20.11 -13.06 -9.35
C GLN A 253 -20.72 -12.94 -10.75
N PRO A 254 -21.98 -12.52 -10.94
CA PRO A 254 -22.54 -12.31 -12.28
C PRO A 254 -21.75 -11.31 -13.13
N LEU A 255 -21.00 -10.41 -12.50
CA LEU A 255 -20.11 -9.46 -13.15
C LEU A 255 -18.67 -9.98 -13.21
N THR A 256 -18.13 -10.47 -12.09
CA THR A 256 -16.70 -10.81 -11.96
C THR A 256 -16.32 -12.14 -12.59
N ILE A 257 -17.24 -13.11 -12.70
CA ILE A 257 -16.98 -14.37 -13.42
C ILE A 257 -16.70 -14.09 -14.90
N PRO A 258 -17.55 -13.36 -15.65
CA PRO A 258 -17.24 -12.94 -17.02
C PRO A 258 -15.87 -12.26 -17.15
N LEU A 259 -15.53 -11.32 -16.25
CA LEU A 259 -14.23 -10.65 -16.25
C LEU A 259 -13.07 -11.62 -16.04
N SER A 260 -13.21 -12.58 -15.12
CA SER A 260 -12.21 -13.62 -14.88
C SER A 260 -12.00 -14.54 -16.08
N ARG A 261 -13.07 -14.84 -16.83
CA ARG A 261 -13.01 -15.68 -18.04
C ARG A 261 -12.36 -14.91 -19.19
N LEU A 262 -12.62 -13.61 -19.32
CA LEU A 262 -11.94 -12.74 -20.29
C LEU A 262 -10.43 -12.68 -20.02
N GLU A 263 -10.02 -12.55 -18.76
CA GLU A 263 -8.61 -12.57 -18.36
C GLU A 263 -7.97 -13.95 -18.61
N ALA A 264 -8.63 -15.04 -18.19
CA ALA A 264 -8.16 -16.40 -18.40
C ALA A 264 -8.06 -16.80 -19.89
N THR A 265 -8.85 -16.16 -20.76
CA THR A 265 -8.76 -16.37 -22.22
C THR A 265 -7.41 -15.89 -22.77
N GLY A 266 -6.76 -14.92 -22.12
CA GLY A 266 -5.44 -14.43 -22.49
C GLY A 266 -5.34 -14.08 -23.96
N THR A 267 -4.26 -14.52 -24.62
CA THR A 267 -4.00 -14.28 -26.05
C THR A 267 -4.51 -15.38 -26.97
N ARG A 268 -5.37 -16.30 -26.48
CA ARG A 268 -5.84 -17.49 -27.23
C ARG A 268 -6.43 -17.14 -28.60
N PHE A 269 -7.10 -15.99 -28.72
CA PHE A 269 -7.74 -15.54 -29.96
C PHE A 269 -7.10 -14.26 -30.54
N GLY A 270 -5.81 -14.02 -30.23
CA GLY A 270 -5.07 -12.84 -30.65
C GLY A 270 -4.76 -11.91 -29.48
N ALA A 271 -5.17 -10.65 -29.59
CA ALA A 271 -4.95 -9.67 -28.52
C ALA A 271 -5.74 -10.02 -27.24
N PRO A 272 -5.21 -9.72 -26.05
CA PRO A 272 -5.87 -10.06 -24.78
C PRO A 272 -7.19 -9.30 -24.61
N TYR A 273 -8.20 -9.96 -24.05
CA TYR A 273 -9.49 -9.33 -23.75
C TYR A 273 -9.48 -8.56 -22.44
N ALA A 274 -8.73 -9.06 -21.46
CA ALA A 274 -8.49 -8.41 -20.20
C ALA A 274 -7.07 -8.73 -19.71
N GLY A 275 -6.53 -7.92 -18.81
CA GLY A 275 -5.22 -8.18 -18.22
C GLY A 275 -5.00 -7.38 -16.94
N VAL A 276 -4.22 -7.98 -16.04
CA VAL A 276 -3.86 -7.42 -14.72
C VAL A 276 -3.44 -5.95 -14.83
N THR A 277 -4.20 -5.06 -14.20
CA THR A 277 -3.90 -3.63 -14.15
C THR A 277 -3.36 -3.24 -12.77
N PRO A 278 -2.03 -3.07 -12.62
CA PRO A 278 -1.45 -2.64 -11.37
C PRO A 278 -1.78 -1.16 -11.12
N PHE A 279 -2.05 -0.82 -9.87
CA PHE A 279 -2.22 0.56 -9.46
C PHE A 279 -1.73 0.81 -8.04
N TRP A 280 -1.49 2.07 -7.73
CA TRP A 280 -1.39 2.51 -6.35
C TRP A 280 -2.19 3.78 -6.09
N VAL A 281 -2.67 3.91 -4.86
CA VAL A 281 -3.38 5.10 -4.35
C VAL A 281 -2.65 5.62 -3.13
N LEU A 282 -2.34 6.90 -3.12
CA LEU A 282 -1.80 7.65 -1.99
C LEU A 282 -2.86 8.64 -1.50
N PHE A 283 -3.22 8.58 -0.22
CA PHE A 283 -4.28 9.42 0.32
C PHE A 283 -4.10 9.67 1.82
N ASP A 284 -4.59 10.82 2.28
CA ASP A 284 -4.60 11.13 3.70
C ASP A 284 -5.75 10.42 4.41
N GLY A 285 -5.45 10.00 5.64
CA GLY A 285 -6.42 9.47 6.57
C GLY A 285 -7.48 10.51 6.93
N PRO A 286 -8.65 10.07 7.43
CA PRO A 286 -9.73 10.97 7.80
C PRO A 286 -9.44 11.87 9.00
N GLY A 287 -8.28 11.70 9.67
CA GLY A 287 -7.91 12.48 10.86
C GLY A 287 -8.87 12.24 12.02
N GLY A 288 -9.00 13.23 12.90
CA GLY A 288 -9.94 13.21 14.02
C GLY A 288 -9.29 12.89 15.36
N VAL A 289 -9.61 13.69 16.36
CA VAL A 289 -9.03 13.60 17.71
C VAL A 289 -9.62 12.42 18.47
N LYS A 290 -8.78 11.59 19.09
CA LYS A 290 -9.19 10.50 19.95
C LYS A 290 -8.69 10.71 21.39
N SER A 291 -9.60 10.60 22.34
CA SER A 291 -9.35 10.73 23.78
C SER A 291 -9.06 9.38 24.42
N PHE A 292 -8.12 9.34 25.37
CA PHE A 292 -7.68 8.12 26.06
C PHE A 292 -7.81 8.20 27.59
N GLY A 293 -8.34 9.29 28.12
CA GLY A 293 -8.46 9.57 29.54
C GLY A 293 -7.12 9.59 30.26
N THR A 294 -7.16 9.32 31.56
CA THR A 294 -5.96 9.27 32.43
C THR A 294 -5.20 7.94 32.35
N THR A 295 -5.58 7.05 31.42
CA THR A 295 -4.99 5.69 31.33
C THR A 295 -3.57 5.69 30.74
N ILE A 296 -3.13 6.80 30.16
CA ILE A 296 -1.75 6.99 29.70
C ILE A 296 -1.00 7.69 30.83
N PRO A 297 -0.06 7.01 31.52
CA PRO A 297 0.74 7.66 32.54
C PRO A 297 1.54 8.78 31.87
N THR A 298 1.29 10.01 32.28
CA THR A 298 2.10 11.17 31.91
C THR A 298 2.98 11.46 33.12
N THR A 299 4.29 11.43 32.93
CA THR A 299 5.18 11.97 33.97
C THR A 299 5.01 13.49 33.93
N PRO A 300 4.72 14.17 35.05
CA PRO A 300 4.74 15.63 35.10
C PRO A 300 6.10 16.09 34.59
N ALA A 301 6.11 16.92 33.55
CA ALA A 301 7.34 17.54 33.08
C ALA A 301 7.84 18.42 34.23
N VAL A 302 8.85 17.94 34.96
CA VAL A 302 9.62 18.80 35.87
C VAL A 302 10.22 19.91 35.00
N PRO A 303 10.11 21.20 35.37
CA PRO A 303 10.85 22.26 34.68
C PRO A 303 12.33 21.95 34.83
N ILE A 304 12.95 21.40 33.78
CA ILE A 304 14.37 21.06 33.79
C ILE A 304 15.11 22.39 33.56
N PRO A 305 15.99 22.84 34.48
CA PRO A 305 17.00 23.84 34.14
C PRO A 305 17.78 23.35 32.89
N PRO A 306 18.27 24.21 31.99
CA PRO A 306 19.00 23.76 30.82
C PRO A 306 20.13 22.82 31.24
N THR A 307 19.98 21.53 30.93
CA THR A 307 20.98 20.51 31.25
C THR A 307 22.20 20.76 30.38
N PRO A 308 23.42 20.76 30.94
CA PRO A 308 24.65 20.75 30.13
C PRO A 308 24.62 19.55 29.17
N PRO A 309 25.14 19.67 27.93
CA PRO A 309 25.17 18.57 26.98
C PRO A 309 25.85 17.35 27.61
N GLY A 310 25.17 16.21 27.58
CA GLY A 310 25.81 14.91 27.84
C GLY A 310 26.80 14.60 26.70
N PRO A 311 27.88 13.84 26.96
CA PRO A 311 28.87 13.56 25.93
C PRO A 311 28.25 12.67 24.84
N GLY A 312 28.05 13.25 23.64
CA GLY A 312 27.62 12.51 22.46
C GLY A 312 28.69 11.52 21.95
N PRO A 313 28.32 10.57 21.08
CA PRO A 313 29.29 9.77 20.34
C PRO A 313 30.20 10.72 19.54
N GLY A 314 31.51 10.49 19.55
CA GLY A 314 32.46 11.39 18.88
C GLY A 314 32.20 11.57 17.37
N PRO A 315 32.69 12.68 16.78
CA PRO A 315 32.41 13.03 15.39
C PRO A 315 32.90 11.96 14.41
N LYS A 316 32.02 11.55 13.49
CA LYS A 316 32.28 10.61 12.40
C LYS A 316 32.29 11.33 11.05
N THR A 317 33.21 10.95 10.18
CA THR A 317 33.30 11.44 8.80
C THR A 317 33.59 10.27 7.84
N GLY A 318 33.25 10.44 6.56
CA GLY A 318 33.51 9.45 5.52
C GLY A 318 32.26 8.95 4.78
N PRO A 319 32.41 7.87 3.98
CA PRO A 319 31.35 7.34 3.13
C PRO A 319 30.17 6.81 3.93
N ALA A 320 28.96 7.21 3.52
CA ALA A 320 27.71 6.82 4.14
C ALA A 320 26.59 6.70 3.09
N HIS A 321 25.39 6.32 3.53
CA HIS A 321 24.19 6.32 2.70
C HIS A 321 22.97 6.80 3.49
N THR A 322 21.99 7.36 2.78
CA THR A 322 20.74 7.83 3.38
C THR A 322 19.82 6.64 3.75
N ASN A 323 19.20 6.67 4.93
CA ASN A 323 18.28 5.61 5.37
C ASN A 323 16.79 6.01 5.25
N GLY A 324 16.50 7.19 4.69
CA GLY A 324 15.15 7.74 4.52
C GLY A 324 14.86 8.12 3.06
N THR A 325 13.58 8.13 2.69
CA THR A 325 13.09 8.72 1.42
C THR A 325 12.75 10.19 1.66
N GLN A 326 13.11 11.08 0.73
CA GLN A 326 12.90 12.54 0.83
C GLN A 326 13.64 13.20 2.00
N LEU A 327 14.90 12.82 2.24
CA LEU A 327 15.75 13.47 3.24
C LEU A 327 16.04 14.91 2.81
N ARG A 328 15.73 15.90 3.66
CA ARG A 328 15.92 17.32 3.34
C ARG A 328 17.36 17.75 3.57
N LEU A 329 17.94 18.44 2.60
CA LEU A 329 19.25 19.10 2.68
C LEU A 329 19.04 20.55 3.12
N ARG A 330 19.75 20.99 4.15
CA ARG A 330 19.55 22.31 4.80
C ARG A 330 20.79 23.18 4.74
N SER A 331 20.60 24.50 4.85
CA SER A 331 21.69 25.49 4.83
C SER A 331 22.55 25.51 6.10
N GLY A 332 22.10 24.91 7.20
CA GLY A 332 22.83 24.79 8.46
C GLY A 332 22.38 23.58 9.29
N PRO A 333 23.10 23.27 10.39
CA PRO A 333 22.84 22.11 11.24
C PRO A 333 21.62 22.36 12.14
N GLY A 334 20.43 22.10 11.61
CA GLY A 334 19.19 22.30 12.35
C GLY A 334 17.96 22.45 11.47
N THR A 335 16.77 22.25 12.04
CA THR A 335 15.50 22.37 11.32
C THR A 335 15.04 23.82 11.10
N GLU A 336 15.61 24.75 11.84
CA GLU A 336 15.46 26.20 11.71
C GLU A 336 16.14 26.77 10.46
N HIS A 337 17.05 26.01 9.85
CA HIS A 337 17.75 26.41 8.63
C HIS A 337 16.95 26.06 7.38
N ASP A 338 17.01 26.93 6.36
CA ASP A 338 16.31 26.76 5.09
C ASP A 338 16.64 25.44 4.40
N VAL A 339 15.63 24.86 3.76
CA VAL A 339 15.80 23.67 2.90
C VAL A 339 16.33 24.13 1.55
N ILE A 340 17.52 23.66 1.18
CA ILE A 340 18.23 24.03 -0.05
C ILE A 340 18.32 22.88 -1.07
N GLY A 341 17.81 21.70 -0.70
CA GLY A 341 17.71 20.54 -1.58
C GLY A 341 17.18 19.31 -0.86
N GLY A 342 17.44 18.13 -1.41
CA GLY A 342 17.14 16.87 -0.72
C GLY A 342 17.52 15.63 -1.51
N PHE A 343 17.53 14.50 -0.81
CA PHE A 343 17.76 13.17 -1.35
C PHE A 343 16.41 12.46 -1.50
N PRO A 344 15.87 12.32 -2.72
CA PRO A 344 14.54 11.77 -2.94
C PRO A 344 14.47 10.26 -2.67
N GLN A 345 15.59 9.56 -2.79
CA GLN A 345 15.67 8.11 -2.68
C GLN A 345 16.40 7.68 -1.41
N ARG A 346 15.96 6.54 -0.86
CA ARG A 346 16.70 5.79 0.16
C ARG A 346 18.00 5.24 -0.46
N ASP A 347 18.98 4.97 0.39
CA ASP A 347 20.28 4.37 0.04
C ASP A 347 21.08 5.24 -0.95
N THR A 348 20.80 6.54 -0.97
CA THR A 348 21.58 7.48 -1.79
C THR A 348 22.98 7.59 -1.17
N PRO A 349 24.05 7.29 -1.93
CA PRO A 349 25.42 7.43 -1.42
C PRO A 349 25.73 8.89 -1.11
N ILE A 350 26.33 9.13 0.05
CA ILE A 350 26.78 10.45 0.48
C ILE A 350 28.17 10.35 1.11
N ASN A 351 28.85 11.48 1.23
CA ASN A 351 30.11 11.57 1.96
C ASN A 351 29.97 12.62 3.06
N VAL A 352 30.10 12.19 4.32
CA VAL A 352 30.02 13.08 5.48
C VAL A 352 31.36 13.78 5.67
N LEU A 353 31.34 15.10 5.56
CA LEU A 353 32.52 15.97 5.63
C LEU A 353 32.83 16.41 7.07
N GLU A 354 31.80 16.72 7.85
CA GLU A 354 31.89 17.11 9.26
C GLU A 354 30.55 16.86 9.96
N GLN A 355 30.57 16.83 11.29
CA GLN A 355 29.38 16.78 12.13
C GLN A 355 29.31 18.01 13.02
N ALA A 356 28.10 18.53 13.22
CA ALA A 356 27.83 19.62 14.15
C ALA A 356 26.55 19.35 14.93
N GLU A 357 26.45 19.93 16.12
CA GLU A 357 25.21 19.91 16.90
C GLU A 357 24.18 20.87 16.29
N GLY A 358 22.92 20.47 16.32
CA GLY A 358 21.78 21.21 15.80
C GLY A 358 20.49 20.83 16.50
N THR A 359 19.34 21.09 15.85
CA THR A 359 18.05 20.60 16.38
C THR A 359 18.11 19.09 16.59
N GLU A 360 17.68 18.62 17.76
CA GLU A 360 17.55 17.19 18.04
C GLU A 360 16.45 16.56 17.16
N ILE A 361 16.82 15.51 16.43
CA ILE A 361 15.92 14.72 15.60
C ILE A 361 16.08 13.27 16.02
N ARG A 362 15.00 12.64 16.51
CA ARG A 362 14.99 11.24 16.98
C ARG A 362 16.03 10.93 18.07
N GLY A 363 16.24 11.85 19.01
CA GLY A 363 17.20 11.65 20.12
C GLY A 363 18.66 11.84 19.71
N ASN A 364 18.91 12.36 18.51
CA ASN A 364 20.24 12.68 18.01
C ASN A 364 20.28 14.15 17.57
N ASN A 365 21.16 14.94 18.17
CA ASN A 365 21.38 16.34 17.83
C ASN A 365 22.50 16.53 16.81
N LEU A 366 23.11 15.46 16.30
CA LEU A 366 24.13 15.55 15.27
C LEU A 366 23.51 15.74 13.89
N TRP A 367 24.14 16.63 13.14
CA TRP A 367 23.87 16.90 11.75
C TRP A 367 25.15 16.65 10.96
N ASP A 368 25.03 15.96 9.83
CA ASP A 368 26.10 15.67 8.91
C ASP A 368 26.15 16.72 7.82
N ARG A 369 27.30 17.36 7.66
CA ARG A 369 27.57 18.15 6.46
C ARG A 369 27.96 17.22 5.33
N VAL A 370 27.25 17.37 4.22
CA VAL A 370 27.54 16.70 2.96
C VAL A 370 27.80 17.76 1.89
N GLU A 371 28.16 17.33 0.67
CA GLU A 371 28.24 18.25 -0.45
C GLU A 371 26.88 18.95 -0.66
N GLY A 372 26.88 20.28 -0.59
CA GLY A 372 25.69 21.10 -0.81
C GLY A 372 24.83 21.40 0.42
N GLY A 373 25.13 20.91 1.63
CA GLY A 373 24.40 21.30 2.83
C GLY A 373 24.48 20.33 4.01
N TRP A 374 23.49 20.40 4.90
CA TRP A 374 23.39 19.61 6.12
C TRP A 374 22.19 18.66 6.10
N VAL A 375 22.38 17.44 6.59
CA VAL A 375 21.32 16.46 6.84
C VAL A 375 21.39 15.96 8.28
N SER A 376 20.28 15.48 8.83
CA SER A 376 20.30 14.93 10.19
C SER A 376 20.94 13.53 10.22
N ASP A 377 21.88 13.30 11.14
CA ASP A 377 22.61 12.02 11.31
C ASP A 377 21.66 10.86 11.62
N SER A 378 20.48 11.14 12.20
CA SER A 378 19.40 10.17 12.39
C SER A 378 18.92 9.49 11.10
N TYR A 379 19.24 10.06 9.94
CA TYR A 379 18.90 9.50 8.63
C TYR A 379 20.10 9.04 7.81
N VAL A 380 21.28 8.92 8.44
CA VAL A 380 22.53 8.55 7.79
C VAL A 380 23.09 7.29 8.42
N THR A 381 23.58 6.39 7.56
CA THR A 381 24.27 5.17 7.99
C THR A 381 25.67 5.18 7.39
N PHE A 382 26.70 5.23 8.24
CA PHE A 382 28.09 5.09 7.80
C PHE A 382 28.36 3.68 7.29
N ASN A 383 29.10 3.59 6.18
CA ASN A 383 29.55 2.30 5.66
C ASN A 383 30.58 1.73 6.64
N ALA A 384 30.43 0.45 7.00
CA ALA A 384 31.31 -0.24 7.94
C ALA A 384 32.70 -0.53 7.36
#